data_AF-A0A1Q4DDX2-F1
#
_entry.id   AF-A0A1Q4DDX2-F1
#
_cell.length_a   1.000
_cell.length_b   1.000
_cell.length_c   1.000
_cell.angle_alpha   90.00
_cell.angle_beta   90.00
_cell.angle_gamma   90.00
#
_symmetry.space_group_name_H-M   'P 1'
#
loop_
_entity.id
_entity.type
_entity.pdbx_description
1 polymer ?
#
loop_
_entity_poly.entity_id
_entity_poly.type
_entity_poly.pdbx_seq_one_letter_code
_entity_poly.pdbx_strand_id
1 'polypeptide(L)'
;MVSDGSDFHREGGTSVLSGLLSTAALVREHSGTGATAMLITADNVAELTAELRRAAPGFSAVYLMHTNPVRGRAAQSALANTVAVITDRQTTAVALIAALLSTLDRAGTAPAAARVVIAGAQHNPLVAALAVATGIGEIDSWNLGDAHNFPLRAFARRGAVVIDLLGSAALSSQDAALDPPIPRITLDDPRAPLLALPGLLAAAHAWGPPDVATCLACARALAEPTPAGQPLPGLPQAGRSEPTHPGQTRADAAFPYPHLVR
;
A
#
# COMPACT_ATOMS: atom_id res chain seq x y z
N MET A 1 4.23 -15.42 -3.82
CA MET A 1 3.31 -14.87 -2.81
C MET A 1 3.33 -15.80 -1.63
N VAL A 2 3.72 -15.32 -0.45
CA VAL A 2 3.91 -16.15 0.74
C VAL A 2 3.25 -15.49 1.95
N SER A 3 2.67 -16.29 2.84
CA SER A 3 2.16 -15.82 4.13
C SER A 3 2.38 -16.87 5.21
N ASP A 4 2.66 -16.43 6.45
CA ASP A 4 2.61 -17.26 7.66
C ASP A 4 1.35 -17.00 8.51
N GLY A 5 0.48 -16.09 8.06
CA GLY A 5 -0.76 -15.71 8.73
C GLY A 5 -0.58 -15.00 10.08
N SER A 6 0.66 -14.69 10.49
CA SER A 6 0.94 -14.17 11.84
C SER A 6 0.46 -12.74 12.09
N ASP A 7 0.08 -12.03 11.03
CA ASP A 7 -0.50 -10.68 11.07
C ASP A 7 -1.86 -10.63 10.34
N PHE A 8 -2.50 -11.79 10.15
CA PHE A 8 -3.78 -11.86 9.47
C PHE A 8 -4.92 -11.51 10.42
N HIS A 9 -5.54 -10.34 10.20
CA HIS A 9 -6.80 -9.99 10.82
C HIS A 9 -7.94 -10.52 9.96
N ARG A 10 -8.84 -11.31 10.56
CA ARG A 10 -9.94 -11.98 9.85
C ARG A 10 -11.00 -10.96 9.43
N GLU A 11 -10.81 -10.30 8.29
CA GLU A 11 -11.83 -9.46 7.68
C GLU A 11 -12.76 -10.30 6.80
N GLY A 12 -14.07 -10.23 7.04
CA GLY A 12 -15.09 -10.79 6.14
C GLY A 12 -15.17 -12.32 6.02
N GLY A 13 -14.47 -13.09 6.86
CA GLY A 13 -14.54 -14.56 6.85
C GLY A 13 -13.65 -15.25 5.80
N THR A 14 -12.83 -14.51 5.08
CA THR A 14 -11.86 -15.06 4.11
C THR A 14 -10.70 -15.75 4.84
N SER A 15 -10.27 -16.91 4.35
CA SER A 15 -9.07 -17.58 4.88
C SER A 15 -7.78 -16.96 4.31
N VAL A 16 -6.68 -17.02 5.06
CA VAL A 16 -5.35 -16.55 4.63
C VAL A 16 -4.99 -17.07 3.23
N LEU A 17 -5.24 -18.36 3.00
CA LEU A 17 -4.96 -19.02 1.73
C LEU A 17 -5.82 -18.47 0.59
N SER A 18 -7.11 -18.22 0.83
CA SER A 18 -8.00 -17.65 -0.19
C SER A 18 -7.56 -16.24 -0.58
N GLY A 19 -7.19 -15.40 0.40
CA GLY A 19 -6.62 -14.07 0.13
C GLY A 19 -5.34 -14.16 -0.71
N LEU A 20 -4.42 -15.06 -0.34
CA LEU A 20 -3.15 -15.25 -1.04
C LEU A 20 -3.33 -15.72 -2.49
N LEU A 21 -4.28 -16.63 -2.73
CA LEU A 21 -4.63 -17.13 -4.06
C LEU A 21 -5.22 -16.01 -4.93
N SER A 22 -6.12 -15.20 -4.37
CA SER A 22 -6.72 -14.06 -5.05
C SER A 22 -5.66 -13.02 -5.44
N THR A 23 -4.75 -12.68 -4.53
CA THR A 23 -3.64 -11.76 -4.83
C THR A 23 -2.70 -12.32 -5.89
N ALA A 24 -2.36 -13.61 -5.84
CA ALA A 24 -1.54 -14.24 -6.86
C ALA A 24 -2.22 -14.21 -8.25
N ALA A 25 -3.55 -14.38 -8.31
CA ALA A 25 -4.32 -14.25 -9.54
C ALA A 25 -4.28 -12.83 -10.10
N LEU A 26 -4.49 -11.81 -9.26
CA LEU A 26 -4.41 -10.41 -9.67
C LEU A 26 -3.05 -10.06 -10.25
N VAL A 27 -1.96 -10.52 -9.62
CA VAL A 27 -0.60 -10.27 -10.13
C VAL A 27 -0.38 -10.96 -11.47
N ARG A 28 -0.82 -12.21 -11.65
CA ARG A 28 -0.72 -12.90 -12.96
C ARG A 28 -1.49 -12.17 -14.06
N GLU A 29 -2.73 -11.76 -13.76
CA GLU A 29 -3.62 -11.11 -14.72
C GLU A 29 -3.09 -9.75 -15.16
N HIS A 30 -2.58 -8.96 -14.22
CA HIS A 30 -2.22 -7.58 -14.52
C HIS A 30 -0.75 -7.47 -14.90
N SER A 31 0.19 -8.02 -14.13
CA SER A 31 1.62 -7.79 -14.40
C SER A 31 2.25 -8.69 -15.46
N GLY A 32 1.54 -9.73 -15.94
CA GLY A 32 2.13 -10.79 -16.76
C GLY A 32 3.18 -11.64 -16.03
N THR A 33 3.39 -11.41 -14.73
CA THR A 33 4.39 -12.12 -13.92
C THR A 33 3.80 -13.41 -13.37
N GLY A 34 4.53 -14.52 -13.52
CA GLY A 34 4.19 -15.79 -12.89
C GLY A 34 4.19 -15.65 -11.36
N ALA A 35 3.04 -15.88 -10.73
CA ALA A 35 2.91 -15.82 -9.27
C ALA A 35 2.29 -17.11 -8.73
N THR A 36 2.97 -17.69 -7.73
CA THR A 36 2.51 -18.86 -6.96
C THR A 36 2.20 -18.44 -5.53
N ALA A 37 1.11 -18.95 -4.97
CA ALA A 37 0.71 -18.76 -3.59
C ALA A 37 1.22 -19.91 -2.73
N MET A 38 1.87 -19.59 -1.61
CA MET A 38 2.39 -20.57 -0.65
C MET A 38 2.06 -20.14 0.78
N LEU A 39 1.36 -21.00 1.51
CA LEU A 39 1.17 -20.84 2.95
C LEU A 39 2.31 -21.58 3.67
N ILE A 40 3.02 -20.88 4.54
CA ILE A 40 4.11 -21.44 5.34
C ILE A 40 3.66 -21.46 6.79
N THR A 41 3.91 -22.56 7.50
CA THR A 41 3.70 -22.61 8.96
C THR A 41 5.04 -22.31 9.62
N ALA A 42 5.09 -21.26 10.43
CA ALA A 42 6.28 -20.88 11.18
C ALA A 42 5.88 -20.22 12.51
N ASP A 43 6.46 -20.67 13.61
CA ASP A 43 6.16 -20.17 14.95
C ASP A 43 7.13 -19.06 15.38
N ASN A 44 8.22 -18.88 14.64
CA ASN A 44 9.23 -17.86 14.94
C ASN A 44 9.99 -17.40 13.69
N VAL A 45 10.85 -16.40 13.89
CA VAL A 45 11.70 -15.80 12.85
C VAL A 45 12.61 -16.82 12.16
N ALA A 46 13.22 -17.72 12.93
CA ALA A 46 14.21 -18.66 12.41
C ALA A 46 13.53 -19.70 11.49
N GLU A 47 12.38 -20.21 11.91
CA GLU A 47 11.56 -21.12 11.11
C GLU A 47 11.06 -20.47 9.83
N LEU A 48 10.48 -19.26 9.90
CA LEU A 48 10.01 -18.55 8.71
C LEU A 48 11.15 -18.36 7.71
N THR A 49 12.32 -17.95 8.20
CA THR A 49 13.49 -17.74 7.34
C THR A 49 13.98 -19.05 6.72
N ALA A 50 13.99 -20.15 7.48
CA ALA A 50 14.41 -21.46 6.98
C ALA A 50 13.46 -22.01 5.91
N GLU A 51 12.14 -21.87 6.13
CA GLU A 51 11.11 -22.22 5.17
C GLU A 51 11.21 -21.38 3.89
N LEU A 52 11.38 -20.06 4.02
CA LEU A 52 11.59 -19.18 2.87
C LEU A 52 12.85 -19.53 2.08
N ARG A 53 13.96 -19.87 2.74
CA ARG A 53 15.18 -20.33 2.05
C ARG A 53 14.98 -21.62 1.28
N ARG A 54 14.13 -22.52 1.78
CA ARG A 54 13.77 -23.77 1.08
C ARG A 54 12.81 -23.53 -0.08
N ALA A 55 11.89 -22.58 0.05
CA ALA A 55 10.88 -22.28 -0.97
C ALA A 55 11.36 -21.32 -2.07
N ALA A 56 12.34 -20.45 -1.78
CA ALA A 56 12.82 -19.42 -2.70
C ALA A 56 13.50 -19.93 -4.00
N PRO A 57 14.21 -21.07 -4.04
CA PRO A 57 14.81 -21.56 -5.28
C PRO A 57 13.77 -21.69 -6.40
N GLY A 58 14.05 -21.05 -7.54
CA GLY A 58 13.14 -21.00 -8.70
C GLY A 58 12.23 -19.77 -8.76
N PHE A 59 12.28 -18.87 -7.77
CA PHE A 59 11.58 -17.59 -7.79
C PHE A 59 12.56 -16.41 -7.84
N SER A 60 12.22 -15.37 -8.60
CA SER A 60 13.00 -14.13 -8.66
C SER A 60 12.79 -13.23 -7.43
N ALA A 61 11.65 -13.39 -6.75
CA ALA A 61 11.29 -12.62 -5.57
C ALA A 61 10.26 -13.35 -4.70
N VAL A 62 10.22 -12.97 -3.43
CA VAL A 62 9.21 -13.35 -2.45
C VAL A 62 8.40 -12.10 -2.12
N TYR A 63 7.07 -12.18 -2.28
CA TYR A 63 6.14 -11.20 -1.73
C TYR A 63 5.50 -11.76 -0.46
N LEU A 64 5.86 -11.20 0.70
CA LEU A 64 5.34 -11.56 2.01
C LEU A 64 4.06 -10.79 2.31
N MET A 65 3.02 -11.51 2.68
CA MET A 65 1.72 -10.96 3.05
C MET A 65 1.30 -11.44 4.43
N HIS A 66 0.54 -10.62 5.16
CA HIS A 66 -0.05 -10.95 6.46
C HIS A 66 0.96 -11.58 7.43
N THR A 67 2.19 -11.05 7.39
CA THR A 67 3.32 -11.55 8.17
C THR A 67 3.68 -10.49 9.20
N ASN A 68 3.92 -10.92 10.44
CA ASN A 68 4.31 -10.04 11.53
C ASN A 68 5.52 -9.18 11.10
N PRO A 69 5.51 -7.86 11.34
CA PRO A 69 6.52 -6.94 10.81
C PRO A 69 7.95 -7.24 11.30
N VAL A 70 8.09 -7.75 12.53
CA VAL A 70 9.41 -8.16 13.06
C VAL A 70 9.94 -9.37 12.29
N ARG A 71 9.07 -10.35 12.02
CA ARG A 71 9.41 -11.53 11.22
C ARG A 71 9.71 -11.18 9.77
N GLY A 72 8.88 -10.34 9.15
CA GLY A 72 9.07 -9.86 7.79
C GLY A 72 10.40 -9.14 7.62
N ARG A 73 10.75 -8.22 8.52
CA ARG A 73 12.05 -7.51 8.49
C ARG A 73 13.23 -8.46 8.67
N ALA A 74 13.13 -9.42 9.59
CA ALA A 74 14.18 -10.40 9.79
C ALA A 74 14.37 -11.30 8.56
N ALA A 75 13.28 -11.74 7.92
CA ALA A 75 13.33 -12.47 6.66
C ALA A 75 13.99 -11.64 5.55
N GLN A 76 13.61 -10.37 5.39
CA GLN A 76 14.23 -9.47 4.42
C GLN A 76 15.75 -9.36 4.61
N SER A 77 16.20 -9.17 5.86
CA SER A 77 17.63 -9.11 6.17
C SER A 77 18.34 -10.44 5.90
N ALA A 78 17.71 -11.56 6.26
CA ALA A 78 18.31 -12.88 6.18
C ALA A 78 18.37 -13.47 4.75
N LEU A 79 17.60 -12.89 3.82
CA LEU A 79 17.49 -13.31 2.42
C LEU A 79 18.02 -12.24 1.43
N ALA A 80 18.50 -11.09 1.93
CA ALA A 80 18.90 -9.92 1.13
C ALA A 80 19.86 -10.23 -0.03
N ASN A 81 20.76 -11.20 0.14
CA ASN A 81 21.77 -11.59 -0.85
C ASN A 81 21.35 -12.78 -1.73
N THR A 82 20.12 -13.28 -1.57
CA THR A 82 19.64 -14.50 -2.24
C THR A 82 18.39 -14.26 -3.05
N VAL A 83 17.40 -13.58 -2.48
CA VAL A 83 16.12 -13.31 -3.15
C VAL A 83 15.54 -12.00 -2.62
N ALA A 84 14.98 -11.19 -3.51
CA ALA A 84 14.28 -9.98 -3.11
C ALA A 84 13.05 -10.35 -2.28
N VAL A 85 12.91 -9.75 -1.10
CA VAL A 85 11.75 -9.94 -0.23
C VAL A 85 11.00 -8.61 -0.11
N ILE A 86 9.81 -8.55 -0.71
CA ILE A 86 8.91 -7.38 -0.68
C ILE A 86 7.74 -7.72 0.23
N THR A 87 7.26 -6.75 1.00
CA THR A 87 6.13 -6.93 1.93
C THR A 87 4.88 -6.20 1.43
N ASP A 88 3.71 -6.71 1.80
CA ASP A 88 2.43 -6.01 1.66
C ASP A 88 2.40 -4.64 2.36
N ARG A 89 3.13 -4.48 3.46
CA ARG A 89 3.33 -3.19 4.13
C ARG A 89 4.09 -2.19 3.26
N GLN A 90 5.11 -2.63 2.50
CA GLN A 90 5.83 -1.77 1.55
C GLN A 90 4.93 -1.32 0.40
N THR A 91 4.22 -2.25 -0.25
CA THR A 91 3.31 -1.92 -1.36
C THR A 91 2.16 -1.02 -0.91
N THR A 92 1.58 -1.29 0.26
CA THR A 92 0.54 -0.44 0.90
C THR A 92 1.07 0.96 1.16
N ALA A 93 2.26 1.09 1.75
CA ALA A 93 2.82 2.40 2.05
C ALA A 93 3.11 3.21 0.78
N VAL A 94 3.67 2.56 -0.25
CA VAL A 94 3.92 3.20 -1.54
C VAL A 94 2.61 3.67 -2.19
N ALA A 95 1.57 2.84 -2.21
CA ALA A 95 0.28 3.20 -2.80
C ALA A 95 -0.42 4.36 -2.06
N LEU A 96 -0.40 4.36 -0.73
CA LEU A 96 -0.96 5.46 0.08
C LEU A 96 -0.24 6.79 -0.16
N ILE A 97 1.09 6.75 -0.27
CA ILE A 97 1.89 7.95 -0.52
C ILE A 97 1.71 8.43 -1.95
N ALA A 98 1.59 7.52 -2.92
CA ALA A 98 1.23 7.89 -4.28
C ALA A 98 -0.13 8.61 -4.32
N ALA A 99 -1.14 8.04 -3.66
CA ALA A 99 -2.47 8.65 -3.54
C ALA A 99 -2.43 10.00 -2.83
N LEU A 100 -1.59 10.18 -1.79
CA LEU A 100 -1.38 11.46 -1.12
C LEU A 100 -0.80 12.48 -2.08
N LEU A 101 0.29 12.14 -2.78
CA LEU A 101 0.94 13.05 -3.73
C LEU A 101 -0.02 13.47 -4.85
N SER A 102 -0.76 12.54 -5.45
CA SER A 102 -1.77 12.88 -6.46
C SER A 102 -2.93 13.70 -5.90
N THR A 103 -3.29 13.51 -4.62
CA THR A 103 -4.34 14.33 -3.97
C THR A 103 -3.87 15.76 -3.74
N LEU A 104 -2.63 15.94 -3.28
CA LEU A 104 -2.03 17.25 -3.10
C LEU A 104 -1.84 17.99 -4.42
N ASP A 105 -1.38 17.28 -5.46
CA ASP A 105 -1.21 17.82 -6.81
C ASP A 105 -2.55 18.30 -7.40
N ARG A 106 -3.61 17.49 -7.33
CA ARG A 106 -4.97 17.89 -7.75
C ARG A 106 -5.51 19.09 -6.98
N ALA A 107 -5.13 19.23 -5.71
CA ALA A 107 -5.50 20.37 -4.88
C ALA A 107 -4.58 21.59 -5.08
N GLY A 108 -3.57 21.52 -5.94
CA GLY A 108 -2.57 22.57 -6.13
C GLY A 108 -1.76 22.89 -4.86
N THR A 109 -1.68 21.94 -3.93
CA THR A 109 -1.03 22.13 -2.62
C THR A 109 0.36 21.53 -2.64
N ALA A 110 1.38 22.36 -2.39
CA ALA A 110 2.76 21.86 -2.26
C ALA A 110 2.91 21.00 -0.98
N PRO A 111 3.71 19.91 -0.99
CA PRO A 111 3.94 19.07 0.18
C PRO A 111 4.34 19.85 1.44
N ALA A 112 5.25 20.82 1.31
CA ALA A 112 5.71 21.65 2.43
C ALA A 112 4.62 22.52 3.07
N ALA A 113 3.51 22.78 2.36
CA ALA A 113 2.35 23.51 2.86
C ALA A 113 1.23 22.57 3.34
N ALA A 114 1.36 21.26 3.11
CA ALA A 114 0.35 20.28 3.46
C ALA A 114 0.44 19.87 4.93
N ARG A 115 -0.73 19.58 5.50
CA ARG A 115 -0.88 18.89 6.78
C ARG A 115 -1.46 17.51 6.55
N VAL A 116 -0.85 16.49 7.15
CA VAL A 116 -1.28 15.10 7.01
C VAL A 116 -1.49 14.49 8.39
N VAL A 117 -2.63 13.83 8.57
CA VAL A 117 -2.90 13.02 9.76
C VAL A 117 -2.87 11.56 9.35
N ILE A 118 -2.03 10.76 10.01
CA ILE A 118 -1.93 9.32 9.79
C ILE A 118 -2.67 8.61 10.91
N ALA A 119 -3.89 8.16 10.62
CA ALA A 119 -4.69 7.38 11.54
C ALA A 119 -4.21 5.92 11.54
N GLY A 120 -3.91 5.38 12.72
CA GLY A 120 -3.39 4.02 12.89
C GLY A 120 -1.90 3.89 12.55
N ALA A 121 -1.09 4.94 12.74
CA ALA A 121 0.32 4.98 12.33
C ALA A 121 1.16 3.78 12.81
N GLN A 122 0.85 3.17 13.96
CA GLN A 122 1.57 1.95 14.41
C GLN A 122 1.39 0.74 13.48
N HIS A 123 0.30 0.68 12.71
CA HIS A 123 0.03 -0.45 11.83
C HIS A 123 0.97 -0.46 10.63
N ASN A 124 1.45 0.70 10.17
CA ASN A 124 2.46 0.77 9.12
C ASN A 124 3.37 2.00 9.26
N PRO A 125 4.43 1.92 10.11
CA PRO A 125 5.34 3.05 10.34
C PRO A 125 6.06 3.55 9.09
N LEU A 126 6.15 2.74 8.03
CA LEU A 126 6.75 3.14 6.76
C LEU A 126 5.94 4.28 6.09
N VAL A 127 4.63 4.35 6.30
CA VAL A 127 3.79 5.45 5.79
C VAL A 127 4.24 6.77 6.38
N ALA A 128 4.47 6.83 7.70
CA ALA A 128 4.99 8.03 8.36
C ALA A 128 6.39 8.39 7.86
N ALA A 129 7.28 7.40 7.73
CA ALA A 129 8.63 7.63 7.21
C ALA A 129 8.62 8.20 5.78
N LEU A 130 7.75 7.68 4.91
CA LEU A 130 7.60 8.16 3.54
C LEU A 130 6.95 9.56 3.49
N ALA A 131 5.96 9.85 4.33
CA ALA A 131 5.35 11.17 4.44
C ALA A 131 6.36 12.24 4.92
N VAL A 132 7.29 11.88 5.80
CA VAL A 132 8.42 12.76 6.15
C VAL A 132 9.33 12.94 4.93
N ALA A 133 9.68 11.85 4.24
CA ALA A 133 10.59 11.87 3.11
C ALA A 133 10.05 12.61 1.87
N THR A 134 8.73 12.75 1.72
CA THR A 134 8.11 13.59 0.69
C THR A 134 8.25 15.10 0.98
N GLY A 135 8.60 15.48 2.22
CA GLY A 135 8.71 16.87 2.65
C GLY A 135 7.39 17.50 3.08
N ILE A 136 6.48 16.72 3.67
CA ILE A 136 5.23 17.24 4.24
C ILE A 136 5.54 18.22 5.39
N GLY A 137 4.86 19.36 5.41
CA GLY A 137 5.08 20.41 6.40
C GLY A 137 4.67 20.03 7.82
N GLU A 138 3.45 19.48 7.99
CA GLU A 138 2.94 19.02 9.28
C GLU A 138 2.45 17.58 9.19
N ILE A 139 2.95 16.70 10.07
CA ILE A 139 2.53 15.29 10.16
C ILE A 139 2.10 14.99 11.58
N ASP A 140 0.83 14.64 11.76
CA ASP A 140 0.28 14.16 13.02
C ASP A 140 0.03 12.64 12.93
N SER A 141 0.35 11.91 14.00
CA SER A 141 -0.06 10.51 14.17
C SER A 141 -1.25 10.45 15.12
N TRP A 142 -2.26 9.65 14.77
CA TRP A 142 -3.45 9.48 15.59
C TRP A 142 -3.80 7.99 15.68
N ASN A 143 -4.20 7.51 16.85
CA ASN A 143 -4.57 6.12 17.08
C ASN A 143 -5.87 6.00 17.86
N LEU A 144 -6.50 4.82 17.84
CA LEU A 144 -7.77 4.59 18.55
C LEU A 144 -7.68 4.89 20.05
N GLY A 145 -6.52 4.68 20.68
CA GLY A 145 -6.28 5.03 22.08
C GLY A 145 -6.37 6.54 22.36
N ASP A 146 -6.09 7.38 21.35
CA ASP A 146 -6.15 8.85 21.48
C ASP A 146 -7.59 9.36 21.41
N ALA A 147 -8.51 8.58 20.85
CA ALA A 147 -9.87 8.99 20.51
C ALA A 147 -10.67 9.59 21.68
N HIS A 148 -10.43 9.10 22.90
CA HIS A 148 -11.15 9.57 24.10
C HIS A 148 -10.80 11.01 24.46
N ASN A 149 -9.52 11.38 24.37
CA ASN A 149 -9.02 12.69 24.78
C ASN A 149 -8.90 13.65 23.58
N PHE A 150 -8.58 13.11 22.41
CA PHE A 150 -8.33 13.84 21.19
C PHE A 150 -9.03 13.13 20.01
N PRO A 151 -10.30 13.45 19.74
CA PRO A 151 -11.01 12.82 18.63
C PRO A 151 -10.36 13.21 17.30
N LEU A 152 -10.30 12.29 16.34
CA LEU A 152 -9.63 12.49 15.04
C LEU A 152 -10.05 13.80 14.34
N ARG A 153 -11.34 14.16 14.45
CA ARG A 153 -11.90 15.41 13.94
C ARG A 153 -11.14 16.67 14.38
N ALA A 154 -10.54 16.68 15.57
CA ALA A 154 -9.79 17.82 16.09
C ALA A 154 -8.48 18.03 15.31
N PHE A 155 -7.85 16.95 14.85
CA PHE A 155 -6.65 17.01 14.01
C PHE A 155 -6.99 17.34 12.54
N ALA A 156 -8.14 16.84 12.07
CA ALA A 156 -8.53 16.96 10.68
C ALA A 156 -9.12 18.34 10.27
N ARG A 157 -9.65 19.12 11.22
CA ARG A 157 -10.30 20.42 10.98
C ARG A 157 -9.39 21.53 10.41
N ARG A 158 -8.09 21.30 10.26
CA ARG A 158 -7.10 22.32 9.84
C ARG A 158 -6.67 22.20 8.37
N GLY A 159 -7.58 21.74 7.48
CA GLY A 159 -7.25 21.52 6.06
C GLY A 159 -6.30 20.34 5.84
N ALA A 160 -6.31 19.37 6.76
CA ALA A 160 -5.44 18.21 6.69
C ALA A 160 -6.00 17.13 5.75
N VAL A 161 -5.11 16.38 5.13
CA VAL A 161 -5.44 15.11 4.46
C VAL A 161 -5.27 13.98 5.47
N VAL A 162 -6.26 13.08 5.58
CA VAL A 162 -6.20 11.93 6.48
C VAL A 162 -5.81 10.68 5.69
N ILE A 163 -4.72 10.03 6.09
CA ILE A 163 -4.40 8.67 5.66
C ILE A 163 -4.95 7.72 6.71
N ASP A 164 -5.85 6.83 6.32
CA ASP A 164 -6.54 5.91 7.22
C ASP A 164 -5.99 4.49 7.08
N LEU A 165 -5.23 4.05 8.10
CA LEU A 165 -4.71 2.68 8.24
C LEU A 165 -5.57 1.79 9.15
N LEU A 166 -6.64 2.34 9.73
CA LEU A 166 -7.55 1.61 10.62
C LEU A 166 -8.72 0.97 9.85
N GLY A 167 -8.95 1.45 8.63
CA GLY A 167 -10.00 0.97 7.74
C GLY A 167 -11.27 1.82 7.81
N SER A 168 -11.89 1.98 6.64
CA SER A 168 -13.03 2.86 6.38
C SER A 168 -14.17 2.73 7.42
N ALA A 169 -14.50 1.52 7.88
CA ALA A 169 -15.64 1.30 8.77
C ALA A 169 -15.49 1.95 10.16
N ALA A 170 -14.26 2.11 10.66
CA ALA A 170 -14.01 2.62 12.02
C ALA A 170 -14.24 4.13 12.15
N LEU A 171 -14.12 4.88 11.05
CA LEU A 171 -14.12 6.35 11.05
C LEU A 171 -15.31 6.97 10.28
N SER A 172 -15.98 6.22 9.39
CA SER A 172 -16.93 6.77 8.41
C SER A 172 -18.22 7.39 8.97
N SER A 173 -18.68 7.01 10.17
CA SER A 173 -19.95 7.51 10.69
C SER A 173 -19.86 8.92 11.30
N GLN A 174 -18.67 9.39 11.66
CA GLN A 174 -18.49 10.71 12.30
C GLN A 174 -18.07 11.81 11.32
N ASP A 175 -17.47 11.46 10.18
CA ASP A 175 -16.84 12.42 9.25
C ASP A 175 -17.76 12.85 8.09
N ALA A 176 -18.71 12.00 7.68
CA ALA A 176 -19.62 12.27 6.56
C ALA A 176 -20.58 13.46 6.78
N ALA A 177 -20.70 13.95 8.01
CA ALA A 177 -21.57 15.06 8.39
C ALA A 177 -20.88 16.44 8.33
N LEU A 178 -19.62 16.53 7.89
CA LEU A 178 -18.85 17.77 7.82
C LEU A 178 -18.94 18.43 6.43
N ASP A 179 -18.99 19.77 6.41
CA ASP A 179 -18.98 20.60 5.19
C ASP A 179 -17.83 21.62 5.23
N PRO A 180 -16.81 21.53 4.36
CA PRO A 180 -16.56 20.43 3.42
C PRO A 180 -16.01 19.17 4.12
N PRO A 181 -16.16 17.98 3.52
CA PRO A 181 -15.62 16.73 4.06
C PRO A 181 -14.09 16.75 4.04
N ILE A 182 -13.50 16.12 5.05
CA ILE A 182 -12.04 15.95 5.15
C ILE A 182 -11.56 15.00 4.04
N PRO A 183 -10.57 15.38 3.20
CA PRO A 183 -10.00 14.46 2.23
C PRO A 183 -9.40 13.24 2.93
N ARG A 184 -9.96 12.06 2.66
CA ARG A 184 -9.53 10.79 3.25
C ARG A 184 -8.95 9.87 2.18
N ILE A 185 -7.81 9.28 2.49
CA ILE A 185 -7.12 8.29 1.66
C ILE A 185 -7.22 6.95 2.37
N THR A 186 -7.99 6.06 1.77
CA THR A 186 -8.16 4.65 2.15
C THR A 186 -7.71 3.78 0.98
N LEU A 187 -7.32 2.53 1.25
CA LEU A 187 -7.15 1.51 0.21
C LEU A 187 -8.32 0.52 0.29
N ASP A 188 -9.49 0.97 -0.19
CA ASP A 188 -10.68 0.11 -0.24
C ASP A 188 -10.62 -0.89 -1.41
N ASP A 189 -9.82 -0.61 -2.46
CA ASP A 189 -9.52 -1.56 -3.53
C ASP A 189 -8.28 -2.42 -3.17
N PRO A 190 -8.42 -3.75 -3.00
CA PRO A 190 -7.30 -4.64 -2.72
C PRO A 190 -6.23 -4.69 -3.84
N ARG A 191 -6.52 -4.15 -5.02
CA ARG A 191 -5.56 -4.02 -6.13
C ARG A 191 -4.61 -2.85 -5.96
N ALA A 192 -5.03 -1.79 -5.27
CA ALA A 192 -4.27 -0.54 -5.20
C ALA A 192 -2.85 -0.72 -4.63
N PRO A 193 -2.62 -1.47 -3.53
CA PRO A 193 -1.25 -1.79 -3.10
C PRO A 193 -0.43 -2.48 -4.19
N LEU A 194 -1.02 -3.40 -4.96
CA LEU A 194 -0.30 -4.23 -5.93
C LEU A 194 0.26 -3.42 -7.12
N LEU A 195 -0.24 -2.20 -7.36
CA LEU A 195 0.31 -1.30 -8.37
C LEU A 195 1.77 -0.93 -8.08
N ALA A 196 2.19 -0.93 -6.81
CA ALA A 196 3.57 -0.66 -6.42
C ALA A 196 4.51 -1.84 -6.66
N LEU A 197 3.97 -3.06 -6.78
CA LEU A 197 4.77 -4.28 -6.79
C LEU A 197 5.75 -4.36 -7.99
N PRO A 198 5.37 -4.04 -9.24
CA PRO A 198 6.31 -4.08 -10.37
C PRO A 198 7.51 -3.13 -10.18
N GLY A 199 7.27 -1.90 -9.72
CA GLY A 199 8.32 -0.93 -9.48
C GLY A 199 9.27 -1.36 -8.36
N LEU A 200 8.73 -1.88 -7.26
CA LEU A 200 9.53 -2.41 -6.16
C LEU A 200 10.34 -3.66 -6.56
N LEU A 201 9.79 -4.53 -7.40
CA LEU A 201 10.50 -5.70 -7.93
C LEU A 201 11.65 -5.29 -8.86
N ALA A 202 11.40 -4.35 -9.78
CA ALA A 202 12.42 -3.83 -10.68
C ALA A 202 13.56 -3.18 -9.89
N ALA A 203 13.23 -2.34 -8.90
CA ALA A 203 14.20 -1.71 -8.03
C ALA A 203 14.98 -2.75 -7.20
N ALA A 204 14.29 -3.76 -6.67
CA ALA A 204 14.93 -4.81 -5.89
C ALA A 204 15.94 -5.62 -6.70
N HIS A 205 15.62 -5.85 -7.98
CA HIS A 205 16.51 -6.54 -8.91
C HIS A 205 17.74 -5.70 -9.26
N ALA A 206 17.57 -4.39 -9.46
CA ALA A 206 18.64 -3.49 -9.87
C ALA A 206 19.59 -3.10 -8.72
N TRP A 207 19.05 -2.87 -7.52
CA TRP A 207 19.78 -2.21 -6.43
C TRP A 207 19.74 -2.96 -5.10
N GLY A 208 19.03 -4.10 -5.03
CA GLY A 208 18.83 -4.84 -3.79
C GLY A 208 17.61 -4.39 -2.99
N PRO A 209 17.42 -4.87 -1.75
CA PRO A 209 16.17 -4.71 -0.99
C PRO A 209 15.66 -3.26 -0.93
N PRO A 210 14.37 -2.99 -1.24
CA PRO A 210 13.84 -1.62 -1.29
C PRO A 210 13.91 -0.91 0.06
N ASP A 211 14.61 0.22 0.09
CA ASP A 211 14.68 1.14 1.22
C ASP A 211 13.62 2.25 1.12
N VAL A 212 13.66 3.21 2.06
CA VAL A 212 12.70 4.33 2.09
C VAL A 212 12.80 5.19 0.83
N ALA A 213 14.02 5.45 0.33
CA ALA A 213 14.22 6.26 -0.87
C ALA A 213 13.67 5.56 -2.12
N THR A 214 13.89 4.25 -2.23
CA THR A 214 13.34 3.39 -3.29
C THR A 214 11.82 3.38 -3.25
N CYS A 215 11.22 3.15 -2.07
CA CYS A 215 9.78 3.19 -1.90
C CYS A 215 9.20 4.56 -2.29
N LEU A 216 9.86 5.66 -1.90
CA LEU A 216 9.44 7.01 -2.28
C LEU A 216 9.53 7.23 -3.79
N ALA A 217 10.58 6.77 -4.44
CA ALA A 217 10.73 6.85 -5.89
C ALA A 217 9.59 6.10 -6.61
N CYS A 218 9.26 4.89 -6.15
CA CYS A 218 8.10 4.15 -6.66
C CYS A 218 6.79 4.90 -6.42
N ALA A 219 6.61 5.53 -5.26
CA ALA A 219 5.39 6.28 -4.96
C ALA A 219 5.25 7.51 -5.86
N ARG A 220 6.34 8.22 -6.14
CA ARG A 220 6.37 9.34 -7.09
C ARG A 220 6.03 8.89 -8.51
N ALA A 221 6.66 7.81 -8.98
CA ALA A 221 6.38 7.26 -10.31
C ALA A 221 4.93 6.79 -10.45
N LEU A 222 4.31 6.29 -9.37
CA LEU A 222 2.89 5.96 -9.36
C LEU A 222 1.99 7.20 -9.26
N ALA A 223 2.44 8.27 -8.63
CA ALA A 223 1.68 9.51 -8.50
C ALA A 223 1.73 10.39 -9.75
N GLU A 224 2.73 10.18 -10.63
CA GLU A 224 2.87 10.90 -11.88
C GLU A 224 1.56 10.79 -12.69
N PRO A 225 1.04 11.92 -13.19
CA PRO A 225 -0.22 11.92 -13.90
C PRO A 225 -0.12 11.03 -15.13
N THR A 226 -0.90 9.95 -15.12
CA THR A 226 -1.35 9.31 -16.35
C THR A 226 -2.11 10.38 -17.16
N PRO A 227 -1.99 10.45 -18.51
CA PRO A 227 -2.51 11.58 -19.31
C PRO A 227 -3.92 12.04 -18.90
N ALA A 228 -4.09 13.36 -18.83
CA ALA A 228 -5.22 14.02 -18.18
C ALA A 228 -6.59 13.43 -18.55
N GLY A 229 -7.31 12.96 -17.54
CA GLY A 229 -8.71 12.50 -17.66
C GLY A 229 -8.97 11.06 -17.24
N GLN A 230 -7.93 10.26 -16.96
CA GLN A 230 -8.11 8.93 -16.37
C GLN A 230 -7.68 8.90 -14.90
N PRO A 231 -8.53 8.37 -13.99
CA PRO A 231 -8.05 7.99 -12.66
C PRO A 231 -6.88 7.03 -12.78
N LEU A 232 -5.97 7.06 -11.81
CA LEU A 232 -5.02 5.97 -11.58
C LEU A 232 -5.79 4.63 -11.69
N PRO A 233 -5.31 3.64 -12.45
CA PRO A 233 -6.04 2.39 -12.63
C PRO A 233 -6.40 1.75 -11.28
N GLY A 234 -7.68 1.79 -10.89
CA GLY A 234 -8.19 1.11 -9.70
C GLY A 234 -8.20 1.89 -8.37
N LEU A 235 -8.02 3.23 -8.34
CA LEU A 235 -8.27 3.99 -7.11
C LEU A 235 -9.66 4.65 -7.13
N PRO A 236 -10.53 4.43 -6.12
CA PRO A 236 -11.80 5.12 -6.04
C PRO A 236 -11.61 6.63 -5.88
N GLN A 237 -12.36 7.40 -6.66
CA GLN A 237 -12.41 8.86 -6.58
C GLN A 237 -13.16 9.27 -5.32
N ALA A 238 -12.56 10.13 -4.50
CA ALA A 238 -13.32 10.85 -3.49
C ALA A 238 -14.25 11.85 -4.20
N GLY A 239 -15.56 11.53 -4.22
CA GLY A 239 -16.62 12.47 -4.57
C GLY A 239 -16.94 12.61 -6.05
N ARG A 240 -17.67 11.65 -6.62
CA ARG A 240 -18.75 11.93 -7.60
C ARG A 240 -19.70 10.73 -7.67
N SER A 241 -20.89 10.89 -7.12
CA SER A 241 -22.01 10.01 -7.38
C SER A 241 -22.63 10.43 -8.70
N GLU A 242 -22.40 9.67 -9.77
CA GLU A 242 -23.24 9.72 -10.97
C GLU A 242 -23.61 8.30 -11.43
N PRO A 243 -24.81 8.13 -12.02
CA PRO A 243 -25.48 6.84 -12.07
C PRO A 243 -24.89 5.90 -13.13
N THR A 244 -24.67 4.65 -12.72
CA THR A 244 -24.24 3.53 -13.56
C THR A 244 -25.28 3.21 -14.64
N HIS A 245 -24.90 3.35 -15.92
CA HIS A 245 -25.51 2.59 -17.01
C HIS A 245 -24.66 1.33 -17.30
N PRO A 246 -25.27 0.15 -17.43
CA PRO A 246 -24.53 -1.08 -17.66
C PRO A 246 -24.23 -1.26 -19.15
N GLY A 247 -22.96 -1.45 -19.48
CA GLY A 247 -22.54 -2.00 -20.76
C GLY A 247 -21.43 -1.20 -21.43
N GLN A 248 -20.19 -1.56 -21.13
CA GLN A 248 -19.11 -1.63 -22.12
C GLN A 248 -17.88 -2.31 -21.52
N THR A 249 -17.72 -3.58 -21.89
CA THR A 249 -16.48 -4.33 -21.83
C THR A 249 -15.50 -3.74 -22.84
N ARG A 250 -14.29 -3.37 -22.42
CA ARG A 250 -13.14 -3.30 -23.33
C ARG A 250 -11.85 -3.63 -22.61
N ALA A 251 -11.27 -4.75 -23.03
CA ALA A 251 -9.87 -5.10 -22.83
C ALA A 251 -9.00 -4.13 -23.63
N ASP A 252 -8.13 -3.40 -22.95
CA ASP A 252 -6.82 -2.94 -23.41
C ASP A 252 -6.26 -1.98 -22.34
N ALA A 253 -5.36 -2.49 -21.50
CA ALA A 253 -4.48 -1.67 -20.68
C ALA A 253 -3.08 -2.28 -20.74
N ALA A 254 -2.35 -1.96 -21.81
CA ALA A 254 -0.92 -2.16 -21.87
C ALA A 254 -0.24 -1.30 -20.78
N PHE A 255 0.65 -1.92 -20.00
CA PHE A 255 1.40 -1.27 -18.93
C PHE A 255 2.27 -0.12 -19.45
N PRO A 256 2.22 1.09 -18.87
CA PRO A 256 2.96 2.24 -19.38
C PRO A 256 4.29 2.44 -18.63
N TYR A 257 5.26 1.51 -18.70
CA TYR A 257 6.60 1.78 -18.12
C TYR A 257 7.77 1.27 -18.98
N PRO A 258 8.00 1.83 -20.19
CA PRO A 258 9.18 1.49 -21.00
C PRO A 258 10.48 2.21 -20.56
N HIS A 259 10.43 3.15 -19.61
CA HIS A 259 11.59 3.99 -19.26
C HIS A 259 12.34 3.55 -17.98
N LEU A 260 11.90 2.49 -17.30
CA LEU A 260 12.54 1.96 -16.08
C LEU A 260 13.49 0.77 -16.32
N VAL A 261 13.83 0.50 -17.58
CA VAL A 261 14.87 -0.49 -17.93
C VAL A 261 15.96 0.20 -18.75
N ARG A 262 17.03 0.62 -18.09
CA ARG A 262 18.34 0.85 -18.71
C ARG A 262 19.45 0.45 -17.75
#